data_AF-A0A365KA52-F1
#
_entry.id   AF-A0A365KA52-F1
#
_cell.length_a   1.000
_cell.length_b   1.000
_cell.length_c   1.000
_cell.angle_alpha   90.00
_cell.angle_beta   90.00
_cell.angle_gamma   90.00
#
_symmetry.space_group_name_H-M   'P 1'
#
loop_
_entity.id
_entity.type
_entity.pdbx_description
1 polymer ?
#
loop_
_entity_poly.entity_id
_entity_poly.type
_entity_poly.pdbx_seq_one_letter_code
_entity_poly.pdbx_strand_id
1 'polypeptide(L)'
;MKAKYTPALLWALCILIATNNYNFTALFVSDIDFNFRLFPDLSDLLITSDIHLDSRLYVFQKTGHALSFGILYLLMNQAIKEHRVAIVLCSLFALFTEFLQLFFERSGRLSDVVIDIAGIYAAHRLSEYVKAHGGIVPAFFAAIQKIFHALKDDRPH
;
A
#
# COMPACT_ATOMS: atom_id res chain seq x y z
N MET A 1 -0.20 0.50 25.95
CA MET A 1 0.38 0.01 24.68
C MET A 1 1.85 0.39 24.62
N LYS A 2 2.76 -0.50 24.18
CA LYS A 2 4.18 -0.13 24.05
C LYS A 2 4.30 0.98 22.99
N ALA A 3 4.95 2.10 23.30
CA ALA A 3 5.05 3.28 22.42
C ALA A 3 5.59 2.98 21.00
N LYS A 4 6.27 1.84 20.83
CA LYS A 4 6.77 1.34 19.55
C LYS A 4 5.67 1.04 18.50
N TYR A 5 4.42 0.78 18.90
CA TYR A 5 3.32 0.50 17.96
C TYR A 5 2.58 1.76 17.51
N THR A 6 2.77 2.88 18.21
CA THR A 6 2.05 4.13 17.96
C THR A 6 2.15 4.61 16.50
N PRO A 7 3.33 4.61 15.85
CA PRO A 7 3.43 5.06 14.46
C PRO A 7 2.64 4.18 13.49
N ALA A 8 2.71 2.85 13.67
CA ALA A 8 1.99 1.90 12.82
C ALA A 8 0.48 2.04 12.99
N LEU A 9 -0.01 2.28 14.21
CA LEU A 9 -1.43 2.46 14.49
C LEU A 9 -1.97 3.79 13.98
N LEU A 10 -1.20 4.89 14.13
CA LEU A 10 -1.58 6.18 13.56
C LEU A 10 -1.64 6.09 12.04
N TRP A 11 -0.68 5.42 11.41
CA TRP A 11 -0.68 5.23 9.96
C TRP A 11 -1.83 4.33 9.49
N ALA A 12 -2.14 3.25 10.22
CA ALA A 12 -3.30 2.41 9.95
C ALA A 12 -4.61 3.21 10.05
N LEU A 13 -4.73 4.13 11.01
CA LEU A 13 -5.87 5.03 11.11
C LEU A 13 -5.95 5.98 9.91
N CYS A 14 -4.83 6.54 9.46
CA CYS A 14 -4.79 7.36 8.25
C CYS A 14 -5.26 6.58 7.02
N ILE A 15 -4.83 5.32 6.87
CA ILE A 15 -5.31 4.42 5.81
C ILE A 15 -6.82 4.28 5.91
N LEU A 16 -7.38 3.90 7.07
CA LEU A 16 -8.83 3.73 7.24
C LEU A 16 -9.63 4.98 6.85
N ILE A 17 -9.17 6.16 7.25
CA ILE A 17 -9.85 7.42 6.90
C ILE A 17 -9.77 7.66 5.40
N ALA A 18 -8.61 7.46 4.79
CA ALA A 18 -8.40 7.70 3.37
C ALA A 18 -9.15 6.69 2.47
N THR A 19 -9.19 5.42 2.86
CA THR A 19 -9.82 4.34 2.08
C THR A 19 -11.33 4.38 2.15
N ASN A 20 -11.90 4.77 3.29
CA ASN A 20 -13.35 4.80 3.53
C ASN A 20 -14.01 6.14 3.17
N ASN A 21 -13.24 7.18 2.84
CA ASN A 21 -13.84 8.44 2.39
C ASN A 21 -14.52 8.23 1.02
N TYR A 22 -15.77 8.68 0.92
CA TYR A 22 -16.62 8.52 -0.25
C TYR A 22 -15.97 9.02 -1.55
N ASN A 23 -15.17 10.09 -1.48
CA ASN A 23 -14.54 10.69 -2.64
C ASN A 23 -13.05 10.98 -2.40
N PHE A 24 -12.18 10.32 -3.18
CA PHE A 24 -10.74 10.52 -3.13
C PHE A 24 -10.34 11.99 -3.41
N THR A 25 -11.07 12.67 -4.29
CA THR A 25 -10.85 14.08 -4.62
C THR A 25 -11.31 15.00 -3.48
N ALA A 26 -12.30 14.57 -2.70
CA ALA A 26 -12.82 15.35 -1.58
C ALA A 26 -11.82 15.44 -0.41
N LEU A 27 -10.92 14.46 -0.26
CA LEU A 27 -9.78 14.56 0.66
C LEU A 27 -8.88 15.77 0.36
N PHE A 28 -8.75 16.17 -0.91
CA PHE A 28 -7.95 17.35 -1.30
C PHE A 28 -8.70 18.67 -1.08
N VAL A 29 -10.02 18.62 -0.91
CA VAL A 29 -10.91 19.78 -0.71
C VAL A 29 -11.38 19.86 0.75
N SER A 30 -10.93 18.95 1.62
CA SER A 30 -11.35 18.80 3.03
C SER A 30 -12.82 18.39 3.24
N ASP A 31 -13.48 17.85 2.22
CA ASP A 31 -14.80 17.23 2.36
C ASP A 31 -14.62 15.75 2.73
N ILE A 32 -14.90 15.44 3.99
CA ILE A 32 -14.91 14.06 4.49
C ILE A 32 -16.37 13.63 4.61
N ASP A 33 -16.80 12.80 3.66
CA ASP A 33 -18.14 12.22 3.65
C ASP A 33 -18.05 10.69 3.78
N PHE A 34 -18.89 10.15 4.68
CA PHE A 34 -18.94 8.73 5.01
C PHE A 34 -20.39 8.24 4.89
N ASN A 35 -20.69 7.50 3.83
CA ASN A 35 -22.01 6.93 3.62
C ASN A 35 -22.01 5.47 4.07
N PHE A 36 -22.69 5.17 5.18
CA PHE A 36 -22.68 3.83 5.76
C PHE A 36 -23.93 3.03 5.37
N ARG A 37 -23.73 1.84 4.78
CA ARG A 37 -24.79 0.86 4.50
C ARG A 37 -24.61 -0.41 5.34
N LEU A 38 -25.70 -0.89 5.94
CA LEU A 38 -25.67 -2.11 6.77
C LEU A 38 -25.54 -3.40 5.95
N PHE A 39 -26.04 -3.40 4.71
CA PHE A 39 -26.14 -4.59 3.86
C PHE A 39 -25.44 -4.31 2.51
N PRO A 40 -24.09 -4.37 2.46
CA PRO A 40 -23.37 -4.32 1.21
C PRO A 40 -23.55 -5.60 0.39
N ASP A 41 -23.41 -5.48 -0.93
CA ASP A 41 -23.27 -6.64 -1.80
C ASP A 41 -21.82 -7.14 -1.72
N LEU A 42 -21.61 -8.36 -1.22
CA LEU A 42 -20.28 -8.94 -1.09
C LEU A 42 -19.73 -9.41 -2.44
N SER A 43 -20.58 -9.60 -3.46
CA SER A 43 -20.14 -9.97 -4.80
C SER A 43 -19.29 -8.87 -5.45
N ASP A 44 -19.44 -7.63 -4.98
CA ASP A 44 -18.62 -6.49 -5.37
C ASP A 44 -17.11 -6.72 -5.14
N LEU A 45 -16.72 -7.52 -4.14
CA LEU A 45 -15.31 -7.86 -3.91
C LEU A 45 -14.69 -8.64 -5.07
N LEU A 46 -15.49 -9.42 -5.81
CA LEU A 46 -15.01 -10.29 -6.88
C LEU A 46 -15.03 -9.62 -8.26
N ILE A 47 -15.53 -8.38 -8.34
CA ILE A 47 -15.54 -7.63 -9.59
C ILE A 47 -14.10 -7.32 -10.01
N THR A 48 -13.77 -7.64 -11.26
CA THR A 48 -12.47 -7.32 -11.88
C THR A 48 -12.63 -6.55 -13.19
N SER A 49 -13.87 -6.31 -13.63
CA SER A 49 -14.20 -5.66 -14.90
C SER A 49 -14.03 -4.14 -14.88
N ASP A 50 -13.82 -3.54 -13.71
CA ASP A 50 -13.62 -2.10 -13.50
C ASP A 50 -12.13 -1.70 -13.37
N ILE A 51 -11.23 -2.60 -13.78
CA ILE A 51 -9.80 -2.32 -13.85
C ILE A 51 -9.52 -1.38 -15.03
N HIS A 52 -9.33 -0.10 -14.73
CA HIS A 52 -9.07 0.94 -15.74
C HIS A 52 -7.61 1.40 -15.73
N LEU A 53 -6.69 0.56 -16.20
CA LEU A 53 -5.25 0.88 -16.25
C LEU A 53 -4.91 2.04 -17.19
N ASP A 54 -5.79 2.37 -18.14
CA ASP A 54 -5.63 3.52 -19.04
C ASP A 54 -5.89 4.86 -18.33
N SER A 55 -6.57 4.84 -17.18
CA SER A 55 -6.86 6.04 -16.40
C SER A 55 -5.67 6.38 -15.49
N ARG A 56 -5.05 7.54 -15.75
CA ARG A 56 -3.95 8.06 -14.91
C ARG A 56 -4.36 8.22 -13.45
N LEU A 57 -5.62 8.62 -13.19
CA LEU A 57 -6.14 8.79 -11.84
C LEU A 57 -6.26 7.45 -11.13
N TYR A 58 -6.77 6.42 -11.83
CA TYR A 58 -6.88 5.07 -11.29
C TYR A 58 -5.49 4.52 -10.94
N VAL A 59 -4.52 4.61 -11.86
CA VAL A 59 -3.14 4.15 -11.61
C VAL A 59 -2.50 4.89 -10.43
N PHE A 60 -2.69 6.21 -10.34
CA PHE A 60 -2.18 6.99 -9.22
C PHE A 60 -2.79 6.55 -7.89
N GLN A 61 -4.11 6.33 -7.84
CA GLN A 61 -4.81 5.86 -6.66
C GLN A 61 -4.32 4.47 -6.21
N LYS A 62 -4.21 3.51 -7.13
CA LYS A 62 -3.73 2.15 -6.82
C LYS A 62 -2.26 2.14 -6.39
N THR A 63 -1.43 2.97 -7.01
CA THR A 63 -0.03 3.14 -6.60
C THR A 63 0.07 3.74 -5.20
N GLY A 64 -0.76 4.73 -4.89
CA GLY A 64 -0.86 5.32 -3.55
C GLY A 64 -1.28 4.30 -2.49
N HIS A 65 -2.24 3.43 -2.81
CA HIS A 65 -2.66 2.29 -1.98
C HIS A 65 -1.49 1.35 -1.68
N ALA A 66 -0.85 0.83 -2.73
CA ALA A 66 0.30 -0.07 -2.59
C ALA A 66 1.43 0.55 -1.74
N LEU A 67 1.75 1.83 -1.98
CA LEU A 67 2.77 2.56 -1.21
C LEU A 67 2.36 2.73 0.25
N SER A 68 1.09 3.03 0.53
CA SER A 68 0.58 3.22 1.89
C SER A 68 0.69 1.94 2.72
N PHE A 69 0.34 0.80 2.12
CA PHE A 69 0.50 -0.51 2.75
C PHE A 69 1.98 -0.93 2.86
N GLY A 70 2.82 -0.54 1.90
CA GLY A 70 4.28 -0.70 2.01
C GLY A 70 4.86 0.07 3.21
N ILE A 71 4.44 1.32 3.43
CA ILE A 71 4.84 2.13 4.60
C ILE A 71 4.35 1.47 5.89
N LEU A 72 3.08 1.02 5.92
CA LEU A 72 2.52 0.31 7.07
C LEU A 72 3.38 -0.89 7.44
N TYR A 73 3.78 -1.69 6.44
CA TYR A 73 4.67 -2.83 6.65
C TYR A 73 6.01 -2.42 7.27
N LEU A 74 6.67 -1.37 6.77
CA LEU A 74 7.94 -0.92 7.33
C LEU A 74 7.81 -0.52 8.80
N LEU A 75 6.77 0.25 9.14
CA LEU A 75 6.48 0.67 10.52
C LEU A 75 6.17 -0.54 11.42
N MET A 76 5.36 -1.48 10.93
CA MET A 76 4.99 -2.68 11.66
C MET A 76 6.19 -3.61 11.88
N ASN A 77 7.01 -3.80 10.84
CA ASN A 77 8.22 -4.61 10.90
C ASN A 77 9.25 -4.01 11.85
N GLN A 78 9.38 -2.68 11.91
CA GLN A 78 10.23 -2.01 12.90
C GLN A 78 9.73 -2.22 14.34
N ALA A 79 8.42 -2.25 14.56
CA ALA A 79 7.81 -2.43 15.87
C ALA A 79 7.86 -3.89 16.38
N ILE A 80 7.62 -4.86 15.50
CA ILE A 80 7.56 -6.30 15.85
C ILE A 80 8.94 -6.96 15.73
N LYS A 81 9.76 -6.53 14.76
CA LYS A 81 11.04 -7.13 14.37
C LYS A 81 10.93 -8.56 13.81
N GLU A 82 9.74 -9.00 13.43
CA GLU A 82 9.46 -10.30 12.84
C GLU A 82 8.75 -10.11 11.49
N HIS A 83 9.46 -10.39 10.40
CA HIS A 83 9.04 -9.97 9.06
C HIS A 83 7.79 -10.74 8.60
N ARG A 84 7.73 -12.03 8.91
CA ARG A 84 6.59 -12.89 8.56
C ARG A 84 5.31 -12.42 9.24
N VAL A 85 5.40 -12.10 10.53
CA VAL A 85 4.25 -11.60 11.31
C VAL A 85 3.81 -10.25 10.78
N ALA A 86 4.75 -9.34 10.47
CA ALA A 86 4.43 -8.04 9.89
C ALA A 86 3.72 -8.17 8.53
N ILE A 87 4.21 -9.04 7.63
CA ILE A 87 3.55 -9.31 6.35
C ILE A 87 2.12 -9.81 6.58
N VAL A 88 1.94 -10.86 7.40
CA VAL A 88 0.63 -11.45 7.65
C VAL A 88 -0.35 -10.43 8.22
N LEU A 89 0.06 -9.64 9.22
CA LEU A 89 -0.81 -8.62 9.82
C LEU A 89 -1.17 -7.52 8.83
N CYS A 90 -0.23 -7.04 8.03
CA CYS A 90 -0.51 -6.01 7.02
C CYS A 90 -1.41 -6.55 5.89
N SER A 91 -1.24 -7.81 5.47
CA SER A 91 -2.11 -8.45 4.47
C SER A 91 -3.53 -8.68 4.99
N LEU A 92 -3.67 -9.12 6.24
CA LEU A 92 -4.99 -9.23 6.89
C LEU A 92 -5.66 -7.86 7.01
N PHE A 93 -4.88 -6.82 7.31
CA PHE A 93 -5.39 -5.46 7.36
C PHE A 93 -5.84 -4.96 5.99
N ALA A 94 -5.09 -5.22 4.91
CA ALA A 94 -5.50 -4.88 3.54
C ALA A 94 -6.80 -5.56 3.13
N LEU A 95 -6.95 -6.85 3.43
CA LEU A 95 -8.22 -7.56 3.21
C LEU A 95 -9.36 -6.93 4.01
N PHE A 96 -9.09 -6.57 5.27
CA PHE A 96 -10.09 -5.95 6.13
C PHE A 96 -10.51 -4.58 5.63
N THR A 97 -9.61 -3.74 5.12
CA THR A 97 -9.96 -2.41 4.59
C THR A 97 -10.84 -2.51 3.35
N GLU A 98 -10.54 -3.43 2.44
CA GLU A 98 -11.36 -3.64 1.23
C GLU A 98 -12.75 -4.20 1.57
N PHE A 99 -12.83 -5.10 2.56
CA PHE A 99 -14.11 -5.56 3.08
C PHE A 99 -14.91 -4.42 3.75
N LEU A 100 -14.23 -3.60 4.56
CA LEU A 100 -14.86 -2.50 5.28
C LEU A 100 -15.38 -1.42 4.32
N GLN A 101 -14.66 -1.12 3.24
CA GLN A 101 -15.05 -0.15 2.23
C GLN A 101 -16.43 -0.40 1.63
N LEU A 102 -16.84 -1.67 1.49
CA LEU A 102 -18.19 -1.99 0.99
C LEU A 102 -19.30 -1.40 1.87
N PHE A 103 -19.08 -1.35 3.19
CA PHE A 103 -20.01 -0.73 4.12
C PHE A 103 -20.03 0.79 3.98
N PHE A 104 -18.99 1.41 3.42
CA PHE A 104 -18.88 2.85 3.18
C PHE A 104 -19.31 3.27 1.76
N GLU A 105 -20.06 2.41 1.05
CA GLU A 105 -20.47 2.61 -0.35
C GLU A 105 -19.29 2.84 -1.31
N ARG A 106 -18.12 2.31 -0.94
CA ARG A 106 -16.91 2.33 -1.77
C ARG A 106 -16.74 0.99 -2.49
N SER A 107 -16.09 1.06 -3.64
CA SER A 107 -15.71 -0.09 -4.44
C SER A 107 -14.56 -0.86 -3.78
N GLY A 108 -14.87 -1.70 -2.79
CA GLY A 108 -13.92 -2.68 -2.27
C GLY A 108 -13.70 -3.81 -3.27
N ARG A 109 -12.44 -4.13 -3.58
CA ARG A 109 -12.07 -5.14 -4.60
C ARG A 109 -10.97 -6.07 -4.13
N LEU A 110 -11.09 -7.36 -4.45
CA LEU A 110 -10.03 -8.33 -4.18
C LEU A 110 -8.77 -8.04 -5.02
N SER A 111 -8.91 -7.40 -6.19
CA SER A 111 -7.77 -6.92 -6.97
C SER A 111 -6.94 -5.89 -6.21
N ASP A 112 -7.57 -5.07 -5.36
CA ASP A 112 -6.89 -4.04 -4.58
C ASP A 112 -6.11 -4.66 -3.42
N VAL A 113 -6.68 -5.69 -2.78
CA VAL A 113 -5.94 -6.51 -1.81
C VAL A 113 -4.65 -7.07 -2.42
N VAL A 114 -4.70 -7.54 -3.67
CA VAL A 114 -3.50 -8.05 -4.37
C VAL A 114 -2.47 -6.95 -4.60
N ILE A 115 -2.90 -5.75 -5.00
CA ILE A 115 -2.04 -4.58 -5.20
C ILE A 115 -1.39 -4.16 -3.87
N ASP A 116 -2.16 -4.15 -2.78
CA ASP A 116 -1.67 -3.79 -1.45
C ASP A 116 -0.65 -4.81 -0.93
N ILE A 117 -0.92 -6.11 -1.13
CA ILE A 117 0.04 -7.18 -0.81
C ILE A 117 1.31 -7.04 -1.65
N ALA A 118 1.20 -6.67 -2.93
CA ALA A 118 2.38 -6.42 -3.76
C ALA A 118 3.22 -5.25 -3.21
N GLY A 119 2.58 -4.18 -2.73
CA GLY A 119 3.23 -3.06 -2.05
C GLY A 119 3.96 -3.48 -0.76
N ILE A 120 3.32 -4.30 0.07
CA ILE A 120 3.92 -4.88 1.29
C ILE A 120 5.16 -5.71 0.94
N TYR A 121 5.04 -6.58 -0.06
CA TYR A 121 6.14 -7.45 -0.47
C TYR A 121 7.31 -6.67 -1.08
N ALA A 122 7.01 -5.64 -1.90
CA ALA A 122 8.02 -4.74 -2.43
C ALA A 122 8.79 -4.03 -1.32
N ALA A 123 8.09 -3.52 -0.30
CA ALA A 123 8.70 -2.88 0.87
C ALA A 123 9.57 -3.85 1.69
N HIS A 124 9.13 -5.11 1.85
CA HIS A 124 9.94 -6.17 2.44
C HIS A 124 11.23 -6.42 1.66
N ARG A 125 11.14 -6.63 0.34
CA ARG A 125 12.32 -6.86 -0.50
C ARG A 125 13.28 -5.68 -0.48
N LEU A 126 12.76 -4.45 -0.50
CA LEU A 126 13.56 -3.24 -0.39
C LEU A 126 14.26 -3.17 0.98
N SER A 127 13.57 -3.51 2.06
CA SER A 127 14.17 -3.56 3.41
C SER A 127 15.33 -4.55 3.48
N GLU A 128 15.18 -5.75 2.92
CA GLU A 128 16.25 -6.75 2.87
C GLU A 128 17.43 -6.29 2.01
N TYR A 129 17.16 -5.67 0.85
CA TYR A 129 18.20 -5.10 -0.02
C TYR A 129 19.00 -4.01 0.70
N VAL A 130 18.32 -3.10 1.41
CA VAL A 130 18.94 -2.02 2.19
C VAL A 130 19.81 -2.57 3.31
N LYS A 131 19.34 -3.59 4.03
CA LYS A 131 20.13 -4.27 5.08
C LYS A 131 21.36 -4.94 4.50
N ALA A 132 21.22 -5.64 3.37
CA ALA A 132 22.32 -6.34 2.71
C ALA A 132 23.47 -5.40 2.28
N HIS A 133 23.16 -4.14 1.98
CA HIS A 133 24.16 -3.12 1.62
C HIS A 133 24.64 -2.30 2.83
N GLY A 134 24.24 -2.63 4.05
CA GLY A 134 24.69 -1.91 5.25
C GLY A 134 24.01 -0.55 5.49
N GLY A 135 22.88 -0.28 4.83
CA GLY A 135 22.09 0.94 5.04
C GLY A 135 21.54 1.55 3.76
N ILE A 136 20.74 2.61 3.91
CA ILE A 136 20.03 3.27 2.79
C ILE A 136 21.02 3.96 1.84
N VAL A 137 22.02 4.66 2.39
CA VAL A 137 22.99 5.43 1.59
C VAL A 137 23.82 4.49 0.68
N PRO A 138 24.46 3.42 1.20
CA PRO A 138 25.17 2.48 0.32
C PRO A 138 24.26 1.77 -0.70
N ALA A 139 23.06 1.36 -0.27
CA ALA A 139 22.09 0.70 -1.16
C ALA A 139 21.69 1.59 -2.35
N PHE A 140 21.49 2.89 -2.08
CA PHE A 140 21.13 3.88 -3.10
C PHE A 140 22.24 4.06 -4.13
N PHE A 141 23.48 4.26 -3.69
CA PHE A 141 24.63 4.39 -4.60
C PHE A 141 24.85 3.12 -5.43
N ALA A 142 24.72 1.94 -4.83
CA ALA A 142 24.82 0.67 -5.54
C ALA A 142 23.72 0.53 -6.62
N ALA A 143 22.49 0.93 -6.31
CA ALA A 143 21.38 0.91 -7.26
C ALA A 143 21.60 1.89 -8.43
N ILE A 144 22.02 3.13 -8.15
CA ILE A 144 22.35 4.12 -9.18
C ILE A 144 23.47 3.61 -10.08
N GLN A 145 24.53 3.06 -9.50
CA GLN A 145 25.66 2.55 -10.26
C GLN A 145 25.23 1.42 -11.20
N LYS A 146 24.37 0.50 -10.73
CA LYS A 146 23.82 -0.58 -11.54
C LYS A 146 22.95 -0.07 -12.70
N ILE A 147 22.09 0.92 -12.44
CA ILE A 147 21.26 1.55 -13.48
C ILE A 147 22.16 2.24 -14.52
N PHE A 148 23.15 3.02 -14.07
CA PHE A 148 24.06 3.71 -14.97
C PHE A 148 24.86 2.73 -15.84
N HIS A 149 25.28 1.59 -15.28
CA HIS A 149 25.96 0.54 -16.04
C HIS A 149 25.04 -0.10 -17.09
N ALA A 150 23.80 -0.46 -16.72
CA ALA A 150 22.82 -1.02 -17.65
C ALA A 150 22.51 -0.05 -18.82
N LEU A 151 22.31 1.24 -18.51
CA LEU A 151 22.08 2.27 -19.52
C LEU A 151 23.31 2.55 -20.41
N LYS A 152 24.52 2.19 -19.94
CA LYS A 152 25.75 2.32 -20.72
C LYS A 152 25.96 1.14 -21.66
N ASP A 153 25.59 -0.08 -21.25
CA ASP A 153 25.64 -1.29 -22.08
C ASP A 153 24.58 -1.28 -23.20
N ASP A 154 23.45 -0.59 -23.01
CA ASP A 154 22.39 -0.47 -24.04
C ASP A 154 22.66 0.60 -25.13
N ARG A 155 23.83 1.26 -25.13
CA ARG A 155 24.21 2.16 -26.23
C ARG A 155 24.82 1.35 -27.39
N PRO A 156 24.20 1.31 -28.59
CA PRO A 156 24.79 0.64 -29.74
C PRO A 156 26.07 1.36 -30.16
N HIS A 157 27.11 0.57 -30.45
CA HIS A 157 28.36 1.02 -31.05
C HIS A 157 28.14 1.65 -32.43
#